data_AF-R9NY60-F1
#
_entry.id   AF-R9NY60-F1
#
_cell.length_a   1.000
_cell.length_b   1.000
_cell.length_c   1.000
_cell.angle_alpha   90.00
_cell.angle_beta   90.00
_cell.angle_gamma   90.00
#
_symmetry.space_group_name_H-M   'P 1'
#
loop_
_entity.id
_entity.type
_entity.pdbx_description
1 polymer ?
#
loop_
_entity_poly.entity_id
_entity_poly.type
_entity_poly.pdbx_seq_one_letter_code
_entity_poly.pdbx_strand_id
1 'polypeptide(L)'
;MLVLVIGDLHIPFRAHDLPAKFKKLLVPGKIQQIICTGNVCNTDYLHYLRTIAGDVHLVKGDYDDNPHFPSSLILNHPPLRIGVLHGHQIVPAGDTQSLAAAARAMDVDILLTGHTHRFEAFELEGRFFVNPGSATGAWHPTWPLRDPASVAALAEKAAAKAKEDAASADKKADDPKAKKGVKASDNNKTEDAAKDKASESKDSVKEGEHKKGGEIEEEEAKEAAAPVPSFALLDIQGAVVVTYVYQLIDGDVKVEKIEYRKNVDSTSLALQRGAAGNATAVGASAGGHGQYGGR
;
A
#
# COMPACT_ATOMS: atom_id res chain seq x y z
N MET A 1 9.86 -10.37 13.03
CA MET A 1 9.90 -9.04 13.69
C MET A 1 8.84 -8.19 13.02
N LEU A 2 7.94 -7.60 13.80
CA LEU A 2 6.82 -6.80 13.32
C LEU A 2 7.21 -5.33 13.15
N VAL A 3 7.13 -4.86 11.90
CA VAL A 3 7.40 -3.49 11.49
C VAL A 3 6.12 -2.87 10.95
N LEU A 4 5.70 -1.74 11.51
CA LEU A 4 4.60 -0.94 10.95
C LEU A 4 5.13 -0.07 9.83
N VAL A 5 4.52 -0.13 8.66
CA VAL A 5 4.74 0.78 7.54
C VAL A 5 3.52 1.67 7.37
N ILE A 6 3.71 2.97 7.52
CA ILE A 6 2.62 3.96 7.57
C ILE A 6 3.06 5.26 6.89
N GLY A 7 2.14 6.03 6.31
CA GLY A 7 2.50 7.29 5.67
C GLY A 7 1.30 8.03 5.12
N ASP A 8 1.58 9.16 4.47
CA ASP A 8 0.58 10.04 3.88
C ASP A 8 -0.56 10.37 4.85
N LEU A 9 -0.21 10.70 6.09
CA LEU A 9 -1.17 11.03 7.13
C LEU A 9 -1.84 12.38 6.82
N HIS A 10 -1.04 13.35 6.39
CA HIS A 10 -1.44 14.74 6.09
C HIS A 10 -2.27 15.38 7.20
N ILE A 11 -1.88 15.20 8.47
CA ILE A 11 -2.56 15.81 9.61
C ILE A 11 -1.83 17.10 9.97
N PRO A 12 -2.49 18.27 10.04
CA PRO A 12 -3.94 18.50 9.95
C PRO A 12 -4.44 18.91 8.55
N PHE A 13 -3.58 18.96 7.53
CA PHE A 13 -3.87 19.61 6.26
C PHE A 13 -4.99 18.95 5.43
N ARG A 14 -5.08 17.61 5.43
CA ARG A 14 -6.07 16.85 4.64
C ARG A 14 -6.90 15.88 5.47
N ALA A 15 -6.46 15.56 6.67
CA ALA A 15 -7.17 14.72 7.62
C ALA A 15 -7.07 15.30 9.03
N HIS A 16 -8.11 15.09 9.82
CA HIS A 16 -8.12 15.51 11.23
C HIS A 16 -7.40 14.51 12.13
N ASP A 17 -7.52 13.20 11.83
CA ASP A 17 -7.00 12.13 12.68
C ASP A 17 -6.96 10.78 11.94
N LEU A 18 -6.25 9.80 12.50
CA LEU A 18 -6.33 8.40 12.06
C LEU A 18 -7.71 7.81 12.38
N PRO A 19 -8.25 6.93 11.52
CA PRO A 19 -9.51 6.24 11.78
C PRO A 19 -9.51 5.53 13.13
N ALA A 20 -10.63 5.63 13.87
CA ALA A 20 -10.73 5.09 15.22
C ALA A 20 -10.47 3.57 15.29
N LYS A 21 -10.84 2.81 14.25
CA LYS A 21 -10.54 1.38 14.15
C LYS A 21 -9.04 1.11 14.05
N PHE A 22 -8.29 1.94 13.31
CA PHE A 22 -6.83 1.82 13.20
C PHE A 22 -6.13 2.17 14.51
N LYS A 23 -6.54 3.24 15.20
CA LYS A 23 -5.99 3.57 16.52
C LYS A 23 -6.11 2.45 17.55
N LYS A 24 -7.20 1.68 17.49
CA LYS A 24 -7.41 0.51 18.36
C LYS A 24 -6.50 -0.68 18.02
N LEU A 25 -5.99 -0.74 16.78
CA LEU A 25 -5.05 -1.78 16.33
C LEU A 25 -3.60 -1.38 16.63
N LEU A 26 -3.28 -0.10 16.50
CA LEU A 26 -1.96 0.47 16.73
C LEU A 26 -1.71 0.73 18.23
N VAL A 27 -1.60 -0.37 18.98
CA VAL A 27 -1.38 -0.34 20.44
C VAL A 27 0.10 -0.64 20.75
N PRO A 28 0.71 0.07 21.73
CA PRO A 28 2.08 -0.19 22.15
C PRO A 28 2.33 -1.65 22.56
N GLY A 29 3.56 -2.13 22.34
CA GLY A 29 4.03 -3.45 22.79
C GLY A 29 3.93 -4.58 21.74
N LYS A 30 3.13 -4.40 20.68
CA LYS A 30 3.08 -5.38 19.56
C LYS A 30 4.05 -5.08 18.43
N ILE A 31 4.26 -3.79 18.15
CA ILE A 31 5.08 -3.29 17.03
C ILE A 31 6.47 -2.97 17.57
N GLN A 32 7.53 -3.51 16.95
CA GLN A 32 8.90 -3.26 17.38
C GLN A 32 9.50 -2.01 16.73
N GLN A 33 9.13 -1.76 15.47
CA GLN A 33 9.67 -0.68 14.66
C GLN A 33 8.58 -0.05 13.80
N ILE A 34 8.68 1.26 13.57
CA ILE A 34 7.81 2.00 12.65
C ILE A 34 8.68 2.58 11.55
N ILE A 35 8.26 2.37 10.30
CA ILE A 35 8.81 3.02 9.12
C ILE A 35 7.73 3.93 8.55
N CYS A 36 7.98 5.24 8.57
CA CYS A 36 7.08 6.22 8.01
C CYS A 36 7.57 6.72 6.65
N THR A 37 6.72 6.61 5.63
CA THR A 37 7.05 7.10 4.27
C THR A 37 6.96 8.62 4.15
N GLY A 38 6.52 9.33 5.19
CA GLY A 38 6.48 10.80 5.25
C GLY A 38 5.06 11.35 5.25
N ASN A 39 4.96 12.67 5.08
CA ASN A 39 3.72 13.44 5.14
C ASN A 39 2.99 13.26 6.48
N VAL A 40 3.75 13.32 7.59
CA VAL A 40 3.19 13.35 8.94
C VAL A 40 2.67 14.74 9.26
N CYS A 41 3.36 15.79 8.77
CA CYS A 41 3.00 17.20 8.81
C CYS A 41 2.90 17.86 10.19
N ASN A 42 2.69 17.09 11.27
CA ASN A 42 2.57 17.58 12.63
C ASN A 42 3.50 16.84 13.60
N THR A 43 4.26 17.61 14.38
CA THR A 43 5.13 17.13 15.46
C THR A 43 4.37 16.32 16.52
N ASP A 44 3.14 16.70 16.88
CA ASP A 44 2.33 15.97 17.85
C ASP A 44 2.03 14.54 17.38
N TYR A 45 1.80 14.39 16.08
CA TYR A 45 1.54 13.08 15.49
C TYR A 45 2.80 12.22 15.39
N LEU A 46 3.97 12.84 15.19
CA LEU A 46 5.24 12.16 15.33
C LEU A 46 5.47 11.66 16.77
N HIS A 47 5.10 12.45 17.78
CA HIS A 47 5.12 12.02 19.18
C HIS A 47 4.16 10.85 19.42
N TYR A 48 2.96 10.88 18.85
CA TYR A 48 2.03 9.75 18.89
C TYR A 48 2.65 8.46 18.32
N LEU A 49 3.30 8.51 17.15
CA LEU A 49 3.99 7.35 16.57
C LEU A 49 5.08 6.81 17.50
N ARG A 50 5.85 7.69 18.16
CA ARG A 50 6.87 7.31 19.16
C ARG A 50 6.29 6.67 20.43
N THR A 51 5.00 6.88 20.73
CA THR A 51 4.34 6.15 21.83
C THR A 51 4.03 4.69 21.47
N ILE A 52 3.83 4.39 20.18
CA ILE A 52 3.50 3.05 19.70
C ILE A 52 4.74 2.16 19.68
N ALA A 53 5.86 2.65 19.15
CA ALA A 53 7.14 1.95 19.14
C ALA A 53 8.30 2.91 19.44
N GLY A 54 9.33 2.40 20.14
CA GLY A 54 10.52 3.19 20.47
C GLY A 54 11.45 3.44 19.29
N ASP A 55 11.44 2.56 18.28
CA ASP A 55 12.24 2.70 17.06
C ASP A 55 11.37 3.22 15.91
N VAL A 56 11.47 4.52 15.62
CA VAL A 56 10.68 5.20 14.58
C VAL A 56 11.62 5.82 13.55
N HIS A 57 11.54 5.30 12.33
CA HIS A 57 12.24 5.80 11.15
C HIS A 57 11.26 6.56 10.28
N LEU A 58 11.68 7.69 9.74
CA LEU A 58 10.84 8.53 8.90
C LEU A 58 11.68 9.15 7.79
N VAL A 59 11.08 9.25 6.60
CA VAL A 59 11.63 10.03 5.48
C VAL A 59 10.77 11.27 5.23
N LYS A 60 11.36 12.28 4.60
CA LYS A 60 10.72 13.56 4.34
C LYS A 60 9.69 13.44 3.21
N GLY A 61 8.43 13.73 3.54
CA GLY A 61 7.37 13.98 2.57
C GLY A 61 7.45 15.37 1.96
N ASP A 62 6.71 15.61 0.89
CA ASP A 62 6.64 16.92 0.22
C ASP A 62 5.91 17.98 1.07
N TYR A 63 5.05 17.55 2.00
CA TYR A 63 4.36 18.40 2.97
C TYR A 63 5.00 18.43 4.36
N ASP A 64 6.15 17.78 4.56
CA ASP A 64 6.88 17.85 5.83
C ASP A 64 7.86 19.03 5.83
N ASP A 65 7.66 19.98 6.74
CA ASP A 65 8.50 21.18 6.84
C ASP A 65 9.85 20.94 7.52
N ASN A 66 9.97 19.86 8.32
CA ASN A 66 11.19 19.62 9.10
C ASN A 66 12.39 19.31 8.18
N PRO A 67 13.43 20.16 8.17
CA PRO A 67 14.58 19.98 7.28
C PRO A 67 15.50 18.83 7.72
N HIS A 68 15.37 18.32 8.94
CA HIS A 68 16.19 17.22 9.46
C HIS A 68 15.70 15.84 9.01
N PHE A 69 14.51 15.75 8.42
CA PHE A 69 14.02 14.49 7.87
C PHE A 69 14.82 14.12 6.62
N PRO A 70 15.36 12.90 6.54
CA PRO A 70 16.13 12.48 5.37
C PRO A 70 15.20 12.26 4.18
N SER A 71 15.63 12.62 2.97
CA SER A 71 14.83 12.39 1.75
C SER A 71 14.66 10.90 1.41
N SER A 72 15.60 10.07 1.86
CA SER A 72 15.59 8.61 1.70
C SER A 72 16.33 7.95 2.86
N LEU A 73 15.97 6.72 3.19
CA LEU A 73 16.60 5.93 4.23
C LEU A 73 16.83 4.50 3.76
N ILE A 74 17.88 3.86 4.25
CA ILE A 74 18.12 2.43 4.06
C ILE A 74 18.22 1.77 5.44
N LEU A 75 17.35 0.79 5.67
CA LEU A 75 17.28 -0.01 6.88
C LEU A 75 17.77 -1.42 6.59
N ASN A 76 18.71 -1.89 7.40
CA ASN A 76 19.32 -3.20 7.23
C ASN A 76 18.69 -4.19 8.22
N HIS A 77 17.99 -5.19 7.68
CA HIS A 77 17.47 -6.33 8.42
C HIS A 77 18.05 -7.60 7.80
N PRO A 78 19.31 -7.96 8.09
CA PRO A 78 20.03 -9.01 7.37
C PRO A 78 19.23 -10.31 7.27
N PRO A 79 19.12 -10.92 6.07
CA PRO A 79 19.81 -10.61 4.81
C PRO A 79 19.12 -9.57 3.90
N LEU A 80 18.08 -8.88 4.38
CA LEU A 80 17.28 -7.91 3.63
C LEU A 80 17.77 -6.47 3.82
N ARG A 81 17.74 -5.71 2.74
CA ARG A 81 17.91 -4.25 2.74
C ARG A 81 16.61 -3.59 2.30
N ILE A 82 16.09 -2.72 3.16
CA ILE A 82 14.83 -2.01 2.95
C ILE A 82 15.14 -0.55 2.65
N GLY A 83 14.84 -0.09 1.44
CA GLY A 83 14.88 1.31 1.07
C GLY A 83 13.55 1.98 1.38
N VAL A 84 13.60 3.22 1.84
CA VAL A 84 12.43 4.02 2.16
C VAL A 84 12.57 5.36 1.46
N LEU A 85 11.53 5.78 0.77
CA LEU A 85 11.37 7.12 0.21
C LEU A 85 9.89 7.52 0.25
N HIS A 86 9.63 8.81 0.13
CA HIS A 86 8.24 9.27 0.07
C HIS A 86 7.57 8.93 -1.27
N GLY A 87 8.27 9.06 -2.39
CA GLY A 87 7.74 8.73 -3.72
C GLY A 87 7.47 9.93 -4.60
N HIS A 88 7.32 11.14 -4.04
CA HIS A 88 7.23 12.38 -4.82
C HIS A 88 8.50 12.67 -5.66
N GLN A 89 9.62 12.04 -5.30
CA GLN A 89 10.88 12.11 -6.04
C GLN A 89 10.89 11.22 -7.30
N ILE A 90 9.94 10.28 -7.40
CA ILE A 90 9.85 9.33 -8.52
C ILE A 90 8.99 9.96 -9.60
N VAL A 91 9.56 10.07 -10.80
CA VAL A 91 8.91 10.64 -11.97
C VAL A 91 9.01 9.64 -13.13
N PRO A 92 7.89 9.23 -13.76
CA PRO A 92 6.52 9.52 -13.39
C PRO A 92 6.13 8.90 -12.03
N ALA A 93 5.22 9.56 -11.31
CA ALA A 93 4.77 9.07 -10.00
C ALA A 93 4.03 7.74 -10.15
N GLY A 94 4.35 6.76 -9.30
CA GLY A 94 3.77 5.41 -9.36
C GLY A 94 4.25 4.55 -10.53
N ASP A 95 5.17 5.03 -11.37
CA ASP A 95 5.70 4.25 -12.48
C ASP A 95 6.59 3.11 -11.99
N THR A 96 6.23 1.89 -12.36
CA THR A 96 6.89 0.66 -11.89
C THR A 96 8.36 0.58 -12.32
N GLN A 97 8.71 1.11 -13.50
CA GLN A 97 10.08 1.09 -14.01
C GLN A 97 10.95 2.14 -13.32
N SER A 98 10.41 3.33 -13.06
CA SER A 98 11.08 4.37 -12.27
C SER A 98 11.31 3.92 -10.82
N LEU A 99 10.35 3.21 -10.22
CA LEU A 99 10.52 2.57 -8.91
C LEU A 99 11.63 1.51 -8.95
N ALA A 100 11.65 0.64 -9.96
CA ALA A 100 12.70 -0.36 -10.12
C ALA A 100 14.10 0.27 -10.29
N ALA A 101 14.20 1.36 -11.05
CA ALA A 101 15.44 2.12 -11.20
C ALA A 101 15.92 2.70 -9.86
N ALA A 102 15.01 3.27 -9.05
CA ALA A 102 15.34 3.78 -7.72
C ALA A 102 15.80 2.67 -6.77
N ALA A 103 15.12 1.52 -6.75
CA ALA A 103 15.52 0.37 -5.95
C ALA A 103 16.91 -0.16 -6.33
N ARG A 104 17.22 -0.19 -7.64
CA ARG A 104 18.57 -0.53 -8.14
C ARG A 104 19.62 0.48 -7.71
N ALA A 105 19.32 1.78 -7.80
CA ALA A 105 20.24 2.84 -7.39
C ALA A 105 20.55 2.81 -5.89
N MET A 106 19.56 2.48 -5.05
CA MET A 106 19.74 2.33 -3.60
C MET A 106 20.32 0.98 -3.18
N ASP A 107 20.39 0.02 -4.11
CA ASP A 107 20.81 -1.36 -3.88
C ASP A 107 20.01 -2.03 -2.75
N VAL A 108 18.69 -2.03 -2.89
CA VAL A 108 17.75 -2.57 -1.89
C VAL A 108 16.96 -3.75 -2.45
N ASP A 109 16.55 -4.63 -1.54
CA ASP A 109 15.72 -5.80 -1.84
C ASP A 109 14.22 -5.44 -1.76
N ILE A 110 13.88 -4.52 -0.86
CA ILE A 110 12.53 -4.05 -0.62
C ILE A 110 12.53 -2.53 -0.74
N LEU A 111 11.61 -1.96 -1.52
CA LEU A 111 11.42 -0.52 -1.64
C LEU A 111 10.06 -0.13 -1.06
N LEU A 112 10.07 0.72 -0.03
CA LEU A 112 8.89 1.30 0.57
C LEU A 112 8.68 2.72 0.04
N THR A 113 7.51 2.96 -0.56
CA THR A 113 7.12 4.27 -1.12
C THR A 113 5.74 4.69 -0.62
N GLY A 114 5.39 5.96 -0.75
CA GLY A 114 4.07 6.52 -0.48
C GLY A 114 3.59 7.38 -1.65
N HIS A 115 3.17 8.61 -1.37
CA HIS A 115 2.78 9.67 -2.31
C HIS A 115 1.51 9.40 -3.13
N THR A 116 1.29 8.19 -3.64
CA THR A 116 0.13 7.84 -4.48
C THR A 116 -1.17 7.71 -3.68
N HIS A 117 -1.06 7.59 -2.35
CA HIS A 117 -2.14 7.29 -1.40
C HIS A 117 -2.88 5.98 -1.70
N ARG A 118 -2.34 5.13 -2.59
CA ARG A 118 -2.90 3.84 -2.98
C ARG A 118 -2.05 2.73 -2.41
N PHE A 119 -2.71 1.76 -1.77
CA PHE A 119 -2.03 0.54 -1.40
C PHE A 119 -1.58 -0.23 -2.65
N GLU A 120 -0.30 -0.59 -2.70
CA GLU A 120 0.27 -1.47 -3.71
C GLU A 120 1.33 -2.37 -3.09
N ALA A 121 1.36 -3.64 -3.50
CA ALA A 121 2.48 -4.51 -3.20
C ALA A 121 2.71 -5.47 -4.36
N PHE A 122 3.92 -5.46 -4.92
CA PHE A 122 4.25 -6.28 -6.08
C PHE A 122 5.73 -6.64 -6.10
N GLU A 123 6.06 -7.71 -6.83
CA GLU A 123 7.42 -8.11 -7.10
C GLU A 123 7.81 -7.73 -8.54
N LEU A 124 8.99 -7.15 -8.70
CA LEU A 124 9.56 -6.81 -10.00
C LEU A 124 11.08 -6.95 -9.95
N GLU A 125 11.68 -7.61 -10.95
CA GLU A 125 13.13 -7.86 -11.02
C GLU A 125 13.71 -8.53 -9.75
N GLY A 126 12.95 -9.43 -9.12
CA GLY A 126 13.35 -10.11 -7.88
C GLY A 126 13.44 -9.19 -6.65
N ARG A 127 12.82 -8.01 -6.72
CA ARG A 127 12.70 -7.05 -5.60
C ARG A 127 11.24 -6.84 -5.26
N PHE A 128 10.99 -6.47 -4.01
CA PHE A 128 9.65 -6.26 -3.50
C PHE A 128 9.35 -4.78 -3.31
N PHE A 129 8.23 -4.33 -3.84
CA PHE A 129 7.78 -2.94 -3.76
C PHE A 129 6.53 -2.91 -2.90
N VAL A 130 6.48 -2.02 -1.91
CA VAL A 130 5.30 -1.85 -1.05
C VAL A 130 5.01 -0.37 -0.87
N ASN A 131 3.78 -0.01 -1.17
CA ASN A 131 3.19 1.27 -0.83
C ASN A 131 2.07 1.03 0.18
N PRO A 132 2.16 1.53 1.43
CA PRO A 132 1.13 1.31 2.44
C PRO A 132 -0.16 2.09 2.15
N GLY A 133 -0.17 2.99 1.17
CA GLY A 133 -1.23 3.96 0.93
C GLY A 133 -1.26 5.06 1.99
N SER A 134 -2.39 5.76 2.09
CA SER A 134 -2.60 6.79 3.11
C SER A 134 -3.29 6.24 4.35
N ALA A 135 -2.66 6.37 5.52
CA ALA A 135 -3.21 5.87 6.77
C ALA A 135 -4.53 6.54 7.20
N THR A 136 -4.77 7.75 6.69
CA THR A 136 -5.97 8.54 6.96
C THR A 136 -6.98 8.52 5.80
N GLY A 137 -6.61 7.95 4.64
CA GLY A 137 -7.37 8.12 3.40
C GLY A 137 -7.40 9.57 2.93
N ALA A 138 -6.32 10.32 3.20
CA ALA A 138 -6.20 11.72 2.81
C ALA A 138 -6.40 11.88 1.30
N TRP A 139 -7.06 12.95 0.88
CA TRP A 139 -7.24 13.25 -0.55
C TRP A 139 -5.90 13.43 -1.28
N HIS A 140 -5.83 13.04 -2.56
CA HIS A 140 -4.68 13.22 -3.44
C HIS A 140 -5.12 13.81 -4.79
N PRO A 141 -4.42 14.82 -5.36
CA PRO A 141 -4.88 15.57 -6.53
C PRO A 141 -5.05 14.74 -7.81
N THR A 142 -4.28 13.68 -7.96
CA THR A 142 -4.32 12.81 -9.15
C THR A 142 -4.99 11.47 -8.86
N TRP A 143 -5.80 11.38 -7.80
CA TRP A 143 -6.47 10.13 -7.44
C TRP A 143 -7.49 9.68 -8.49
N PRO A 144 -7.52 8.38 -8.85
CA PRO A 144 -6.51 7.38 -8.54
C PRO A 144 -5.27 7.56 -9.42
N LEU A 145 -4.10 7.68 -8.80
CA LEU A 145 -2.84 7.71 -9.54
C LEU A 145 -2.55 6.28 -9.99
N ARG A 146 -2.53 6.06 -11.30
CA ARG A 146 -2.27 4.77 -11.93
C ARG A 146 -0.93 4.80 -12.66
N ASP A 147 -0.21 3.68 -12.62
CA ASP A 147 0.97 3.48 -13.45
C ASP A 147 0.60 3.70 -14.94
N PRO A 148 1.40 4.46 -15.71
CA PRO A 148 1.08 4.79 -17.10
C PRO A 148 0.81 3.56 -17.98
N ALA A 149 1.50 2.43 -17.76
CA ALA A 149 1.27 1.21 -18.52
C ALA A 149 -0.10 0.60 -18.19
N SER A 150 -0.54 0.68 -16.93
CA SER A 150 -1.89 0.25 -16.55
C SER A 150 -2.98 1.12 -17.18
N VAL A 151 -2.76 2.45 -17.27
CA VAL A 151 -3.68 3.37 -17.95
C VAL A 151 -3.76 3.06 -19.44
N ALA A 152 -2.62 2.82 -20.09
CA ALA A 152 -2.56 2.45 -21.50
C ALA A 152 -3.29 1.12 -21.76
N ALA A 153 -3.07 0.10 -20.92
CA ALA A 153 -3.74 -1.19 -21.04
C ALA A 153 -5.27 -1.09 -20.84
N LEU A 154 -5.73 -0.25 -19.91
CA LEU A 154 -7.15 0.02 -19.71
C LEU A 154 -7.77 0.78 -20.89
N ALA A 155 -7.05 1.75 -21.46
CA ALA A 155 -7.51 2.46 -22.65
C ALA A 155 -7.63 1.52 -23.86
N GLU A 156 -6.68 0.60 -24.03
CA GLU A 156 -6.73 -0.43 -25.05
C GLU A 156 -7.90 -1.41 -24.83
N LYS A 157 -8.11 -1.88 -23.60
CA LYS A 157 -9.27 -2.72 -23.24
C LYS A 157 -10.60 -2.00 -23.45
N ALA A 158 -10.69 -0.72 -23.09
CA ALA A 158 -11.88 0.09 -23.33
C ALA A 158 -12.15 0.28 -24.82
N ALA A 159 -11.10 0.49 -25.63
CA ALA A 159 -11.21 0.56 -27.08
C ALA A 159 -11.61 -0.77 -27.72
N ALA A 160 -11.17 -1.91 -27.16
CA ALA A 160 -11.59 -3.24 -27.60
C ALA A 160 -13.07 -3.50 -27.26
N LYS A 161 -13.50 -3.19 -26.03
CA LYS A 161 -14.90 -3.32 -25.58
C LYS A 161 -15.84 -2.45 -26.41
N ALA A 162 -15.47 -1.21 -26.70
CA ALA A 162 -16.26 -0.32 -27.56
C ALA A 162 -16.42 -0.85 -29.00
N LYS A 163 -15.43 -1.59 -29.53
CA LYS A 163 -15.52 -2.24 -30.84
C LYS A 163 -16.41 -3.48 -30.80
N GLU A 164 -16.39 -4.26 -29.73
CA GLU A 164 -17.29 -5.40 -29.54
C GLU A 164 -18.75 -4.96 -29.35
N ASP A 165 -18.98 -3.91 -28.55
CA ASP A 165 -20.31 -3.33 -28.35
C ASP A 165 -20.88 -2.78 -29.67
N ALA A 166 -20.06 -2.11 -30.49
CA ALA A 166 -20.45 -1.65 -31.82
C ALA A 166 -20.77 -2.81 -32.79
N ALA A 167 -19.98 -3.89 -32.77
CA ALA A 167 -20.23 -5.07 -33.61
C ALA A 167 -21.47 -5.87 -33.17
N SER A 168 -21.87 -5.76 -31.89
CA SER A 168 -23.10 -6.37 -31.37
C SER A 168 -24.37 -5.57 -31.72
N ALA A 169 -24.23 -4.26 -31.94
CA ALA A 169 -25.33 -3.38 -32.35
C ALA A 169 -25.71 -3.57 -33.83
N ASP A 170 -24.75 -3.86 -34.71
CA ASP A 170 -24.99 -4.08 -36.15
C ASP A 170 -25.70 -5.41 -36.49
N LYS A 171 -25.78 -6.36 -35.54
CA LYS A 171 -26.53 -7.62 -35.73
C LYS A 171 -28.00 -7.57 -35.34
N LYS A 172 -28.51 -6.40 -34.89
CA LYS A 172 -29.90 -6.25 -34.42
C LYS A 172 -30.76 -5.35 -35.32
N ALA A 173 -30.35 -5.15 -36.56
CA ALA A 173 -31.05 -4.32 -37.55
C ALA A 173 -31.34 -5.08 -38.85
N ASP A 174 -31.99 -6.25 -38.78
CA ASP A 174 -32.67 -6.81 -39.96
C ASP A 174 -33.81 -7.77 -39.53
N ASP A 175 -34.99 -7.21 -39.24
CA ASP A 175 -36.27 -7.92 -39.46
C ASP A 175 -37.44 -6.92 -39.54
N PRO A 176 -38.05 -6.67 -40.71
CA PRO A 176 -39.20 -5.79 -40.85
C PRO A 176 -40.51 -6.60 -41.05
N LYS A 177 -41.37 -6.70 -40.02
CA LYS A 177 -42.84 -6.76 -40.24
C LYS A 177 -43.72 -6.65 -38.97
N ALA A 178 -44.55 -5.60 -38.98
CA ALA A 178 -46.02 -5.55 -38.70
C ALA A 178 -46.60 -6.35 -37.50
N LYS A 179 -47.50 -5.84 -36.65
CA LYS A 179 -48.51 -4.77 -36.76
C LYS A 179 -49.21 -4.59 -35.41
N LYS A 180 -49.50 -3.32 -35.08
CA LYS A 180 -50.71 -2.76 -34.44
C LYS A 180 -51.38 -3.46 -33.24
N GLY A 181 -51.47 -2.69 -32.14
CA GLY A 181 -52.57 -2.71 -31.18
C GLY A 181 -52.49 -1.52 -30.22
N VAL A 182 -53.19 -0.43 -30.53
CA VAL A 182 -53.31 0.80 -29.71
C VAL A 182 -54.65 0.77 -28.97
N LYS A 183 -54.63 1.08 -27.66
CA LYS A 183 -55.62 1.86 -26.86
C LYS A 183 -55.06 1.95 -25.42
N ALA A 184 -54.64 3.11 -24.89
CA ALA A 184 -55.42 4.24 -24.36
C ALA A 184 -56.49 3.78 -23.35
N SER A 185 -56.66 4.30 -22.13
CA SER A 185 -56.20 5.49 -21.40
C SER A 185 -56.73 5.39 -19.94
N ASP A 186 -56.41 6.40 -19.12
CA ASP A 186 -57.12 6.84 -17.89
C ASP A 186 -56.72 6.19 -16.56
N ASN A 187 -56.62 6.88 -15.41
CA ASN A 187 -56.40 8.29 -15.01
C ASN A 187 -56.30 8.27 -13.45
N ASN A 188 -56.00 9.43 -12.83
CA ASN A 188 -55.98 9.77 -11.38
C ASN A 188 -54.69 9.41 -10.60
N LYS A 189 -53.88 10.32 -10.02
CA LYS A 189 -54.11 11.58 -9.22
C LYS A 189 -55.12 11.35 -8.09
N THR A 190 -54.79 11.39 -6.81
CA THR A 190 -54.21 12.48 -5.97
C THR A 190 -53.95 11.86 -4.57
N GLU A 191 -52.87 12.23 -3.86
CA GLU A 191 -52.85 13.08 -2.63
C GLU A 191 -53.86 12.62 -1.54
N ASP A 192 -53.54 12.44 -0.25
CA ASP A 192 -52.70 13.23 0.65
C ASP A 192 -52.59 12.52 2.04
N ALA A 193 -51.68 13.04 2.88
CA ALA A 193 -51.76 13.17 4.34
C ALA A 193 -51.56 11.96 5.30
N ALA A 194 -50.33 11.90 5.84
CA ALA A 194 -49.98 12.09 7.25
C ALA A 194 -50.75 11.34 8.38
N LYS A 195 -50.05 10.50 9.16
CA LYS A 195 -49.56 10.80 10.54
C LYS A 195 -49.15 9.54 11.32
N ASP A 196 -48.01 9.66 12.00
CA ASP A 196 -47.66 9.20 13.35
C ASP A 196 -48.31 7.93 13.92
N LYS A 197 -47.48 6.92 14.26
CA LYS A 197 -47.07 6.65 15.65
C LYS A 197 -46.19 5.41 15.77
N ALA A 198 -45.23 5.54 16.69
CA ALA A 198 -44.34 4.51 17.19
C ALA A 198 -45.06 3.35 17.91
N SER A 199 -44.48 2.15 17.80
CA SER A 199 -44.55 1.13 18.85
C SER A 199 -43.36 0.17 18.71
N GLU A 200 -42.51 0.14 19.73
CA GLU A 200 -41.55 -0.92 19.99
C GLU A 200 -42.29 -2.24 20.29
N SER A 201 -41.77 -3.38 19.82
CA SER A 201 -41.74 -4.61 20.61
C SER A 201 -40.79 -5.65 20.00
N LYS A 202 -40.26 -6.47 20.90
CA LYS A 202 -39.12 -7.38 20.78
C LYS A 202 -39.46 -8.72 20.12
N ASP A 203 -38.37 -9.40 19.80
CA ASP A 203 -38.08 -10.82 20.05
C ASP A 203 -38.13 -11.82 18.89
N SER A 204 -36.91 -12.27 18.55
CA SER A 204 -36.42 -13.62 18.28
C SER A 204 -37.22 -14.60 17.40
N VAL A 205 -36.50 -15.24 16.45
CA VAL A 205 -36.35 -16.72 16.32
C VAL A 205 -35.26 -17.07 15.29
N LYS A 206 -34.54 -18.15 15.60
CA LYS A 206 -33.44 -18.84 14.90
C LYS A 206 -33.94 -19.78 13.78
N GLU A 207 -32.97 -20.42 13.12
CA GLU A 207 -33.02 -21.57 12.18
C GLU A 207 -32.99 -21.14 10.71
N GLY A 208 -32.24 -21.75 9.80
CA GLY A 208 -31.43 -22.96 9.81
C GLY A 208 -30.91 -23.17 8.37
N GLU A 209 -29.79 -23.88 8.24
CA GLU A 209 -28.97 -24.05 7.03
C GLU A 209 -29.67 -24.63 5.79
N HIS A 210 -29.20 -24.29 4.58
CA HIS A 210 -28.71 -25.29 3.61
C HIS A 210 -27.91 -24.70 2.43
N LYS A 211 -26.79 -25.39 2.12
CA LYS A 211 -25.80 -25.22 1.04
C LYS A 211 -26.37 -25.23 -0.39
N LYS A 212 -25.80 -24.42 -1.29
CA LYS A 212 -24.94 -24.83 -2.45
C LYS A 212 -24.81 -23.70 -3.46
N GLY A 213 -23.61 -23.55 -4.03
CA GLY A 213 -23.37 -22.79 -5.26
C GLY A 213 -22.19 -21.87 -5.09
N GLY A 214 -21.01 -22.36 -5.44
CA GLY A 214 -19.84 -21.49 -5.59
C GLY A 214 -20.04 -20.65 -6.85
N GLU A 215 -20.33 -19.38 -6.65
CA GLU A 215 -20.10 -18.35 -7.65
C GLU A 215 -18.84 -17.63 -7.17
N ILE A 216 -17.78 -17.74 -7.96
CA ILE A 216 -16.65 -16.83 -7.87
C ILE A 216 -17.23 -15.50 -8.35
N GLU A 217 -17.70 -14.70 -7.41
CA GLU A 217 -17.98 -13.30 -7.66
C GLU A 217 -16.63 -12.66 -7.98
N GLU A 218 -16.36 -12.47 -9.26
CA GLU A 218 -15.43 -11.44 -9.70
C GLU A 218 -16.03 -10.12 -9.20
N GLU A 219 -15.63 -9.70 -7.99
CA GLU A 219 -15.80 -8.32 -7.54
C GLU A 219 -15.04 -7.46 -8.57
N GLU A 220 -15.74 -7.00 -9.60
CA GLU A 220 -15.38 -5.77 -10.31
C GLU A 220 -15.22 -4.73 -9.21
N ALA A 221 -13.97 -4.43 -8.83
CA ALA A 221 -13.67 -3.39 -7.89
C ALA A 221 -14.26 -2.08 -8.41
N LYS A 222 -15.46 -1.72 -7.91
CA LYS A 222 -16.02 -0.38 -8.09
C LYS A 222 -14.93 0.60 -7.66
N GLU A 223 -14.45 1.38 -8.62
CA GLU A 223 -13.32 2.28 -8.43
C GLU A 223 -13.62 3.21 -7.25
N ALA A 224 -12.79 3.12 -6.20
CA ALA A 224 -13.02 3.87 -4.98
C ALA A 224 -12.97 5.38 -5.27
N ALA A 225 -14.06 6.08 -5.02
CA ALA A 225 -14.21 7.50 -5.30
C ALA A 225 -13.18 8.39 -4.55
N ALA A 226 -12.55 7.84 -3.51
CA ALA A 226 -11.51 8.50 -2.72
C ALA A 226 -10.48 7.47 -2.23
N PRO A 227 -9.28 7.92 -1.80
CA PRO A 227 -8.28 7.07 -1.16
C PRO A 227 -8.86 6.30 0.02
N VAL A 228 -8.65 4.99 0.03
CA VAL A 228 -9.05 4.10 1.12
C VAL A 228 -8.00 4.20 2.22
N PRO A 229 -8.38 4.46 3.49
CA PRO A 229 -7.41 4.47 4.59
C PRO A 229 -6.71 3.11 4.70
N SER A 230 -5.37 3.11 4.70
CA SER A 230 -4.59 1.88 4.75
C SER A 230 -3.23 2.01 5.41
N PHE A 231 -2.73 0.91 5.97
CA PHE A 231 -1.34 0.77 6.42
C PHE A 231 -0.90 -0.70 6.28
N ALA A 232 0.41 -0.96 6.39
CA ALA A 232 0.95 -2.31 6.31
C ALA A 232 1.72 -2.71 7.59
N LEU A 233 1.65 -3.98 7.95
CA LEU A 233 2.54 -4.61 8.94
C LEU A 233 3.42 -5.63 8.22
N LEU A 234 4.73 -5.48 8.33
CA LEU A 234 5.70 -6.45 7.84
C LEU A 234 6.13 -7.35 8.98
N ASP A 235 5.96 -8.66 8.84
CA ASP A 235 6.66 -9.64 9.66
C ASP A 235 7.91 -10.13 8.93
N ILE A 236 9.06 -9.62 9.36
CA ILE A 236 10.36 -9.93 8.77
C ILE A 236 10.98 -11.11 9.52
N GLN A 237 11.24 -12.21 8.81
CA GLN A 237 11.85 -13.42 9.33
C GLN A 237 12.97 -13.90 8.40
N GLY A 238 14.19 -13.42 8.66
CA GLY A 238 15.33 -13.71 7.80
C GLY A 238 15.11 -13.19 6.38
N ALA A 239 15.14 -14.08 5.39
CA ALA A 239 14.94 -13.73 3.97
C ALA A 239 13.45 -13.63 3.55
N VAL A 240 12.52 -13.90 4.47
CA VAL A 240 11.07 -13.92 4.20
C VAL A 240 10.41 -12.71 4.85
N VAL A 241 9.53 -12.06 4.11
CA VAL A 241 8.69 -10.97 4.61
C VAL A 241 7.23 -11.31 4.33
N VAL A 242 6.43 -11.31 5.38
CA VAL A 242 4.97 -11.40 5.27
C VAL A 242 4.39 -10.02 5.51
N THR A 243 3.73 -9.48 4.49
CA THR A 243 3.05 -8.18 4.53
C THR A 243 1.56 -8.38 4.81
N TYR A 244 1.09 -7.84 5.92
CA TYR A 244 -0.33 -7.74 6.25
C TYR A 244 -0.81 -6.33 5.97
N VAL A 245 -1.81 -6.19 5.12
CA VAL A 245 -2.32 -4.91 4.65
C VAL A 245 -3.66 -4.68 5.30
N TYR A 246 -3.80 -3.58 6.03
CA TYR A 246 -5.04 -3.22 6.70
C TYR A 246 -5.68 -2.09 5.89
N GLN A 247 -6.89 -2.31 5.39
CA GLN A 247 -7.67 -1.32 4.64
C GLN A 247 -9.01 -1.09 5.34
N LEU A 248 -9.47 0.16 5.41
CA LEU A 248 -10.77 0.50 5.96
C LEU A 248 -11.79 0.68 4.84
N ILE A 249 -12.55 -0.37 4.52
CA ILE A 249 -13.52 -0.42 3.42
C ILE A 249 -14.92 -0.52 4.01
N ASP A 250 -15.82 0.38 3.61
CA ASP A 250 -17.21 0.45 4.10
C ASP A 250 -17.33 0.49 5.63
N GLY A 251 -16.34 1.12 6.27
CA GLY A 251 -16.24 1.22 7.72
C GLY A 251 -15.64 0.01 8.40
N ASP A 252 -15.36 -1.10 7.71
CA ASP A 252 -14.75 -2.31 8.26
C ASP A 252 -13.28 -2.49 7.87
N VAL A 253 -12.52 -3.11 8.77
CA VAL A 253 -11.10 -3.35 8.54
C VAL A 253 -10.95 -4.68 7.80
N LYS A 254 -10.63 -4.61 6.51
CA LYS A 254 -10.24 -5.77 5.71
C LYS A 254 -8.73 -5.96 5.80
N VAL A 255 -8.29 -7.22 5.86
CA VAL A 255 -6.87 -7.58 5.96
C VAL A 255 -6.49 -8.50 4.81
N GLU A 256 -5.46 -8.10 4.06
CA GLU A 256 -4.86 -8.93 3.01
C GLU A 256 -3.47 -9.37 3.44
N LYS A 257 -3.03 -10.56 2.98
CA LYS A 257 -1.73 -11.14 3.30
C LYS A 257 -0.96 -11.41 2.02
N ILE A 258 0.27 -10.92 1.96
CA ILE A 258 1.19 -11.08 0.83
C ILE A 258 2.52 -11.61 1.39
N GLU A 259 3.15 -12.56 0.71
CA GLU A 259 4.45 -13.12 1.11
C GLU A 259 5.48 -12.82 0.03
N TYR A 260 6.64 -12.34 0.46
CA TYR A 260 7.82 -12.16 -0.37
C TYR A 260 8.98 -12.96 0.23
N ARG A 261 9.77 -13.59 -0.63
CA ARG A 261 10.98 -14.31 -0.25
C ARG A 261 12.13 -13.86 -1.13
N LYS A 262 13.16 -13.30 -0.51
CA LYS A 262 14.41 -13.02 -1.20
C LYS A 262 15.07 -14.34 -1.59
N ASN A 263 15.33 -14.52 -2.88
CA ASN A 263 16.16 -15.61 -3.37
C ASN A 263 17.61 -15.34 -2.97
N VAL A 264 18.07 -16.08 -1.95
CA VAL A 264 19.46 -16.01 -1.51
C VAL A 264 20.22 -17.11 -2.24
N ASP A 265 20.86 -16.79 -3.37
CA ASP A 265 21.75 -17.73 -4.03
C ASP A 265 22.89 -18.12 -3.09
N SER A 266 23.22 -19.41 -3.00
CA SER A 266 24.28 -19.95 -2.14
C SER A 266 25.64 -19.26 -2.31
N THR A 267 25.88 -18.69 -3.50
CA THR A 267 27.09 -17.93 -3.85
C THR A 267 27.16 -16.56 -3.15
N SER A 268 26.02 -15.90 -2.94
CA SER A 268 25.95 -14.59 -2.26
C SER A 268 26.21 -14.72 -0.74
N LEU A 269 25.73 -15.81 -0.12
CA LEU A 269 26.05 -16.19 1.26
C LEU A 269 27.54 -16.47 1.46
N ALA A 270 28.22 -17.05 0.47
CA ALA A 270 29.65 -17.33 0.52
C ALA A 270 30.50 -16.05 0.44
N LEU A 271 30.13 -15.10 -0.43
CA LEU A 271 30.75 -13.77 -0.52
C LEU A 271 30.57 -12.96 0.76
N GLN A 272 29.37 -12.99 1.35
CA GLN A 272 29.07 -12.25 2.58
C GLN A 272 29.76 -12.85 3.81
N ARG A 273 30.01 -14.17 3.83
CA ARG A 273 30.86 -14.84 4.83
C ARG A 273 32.36 -14.61 4.59
N GLY A 274 32.80 -14.49 3.33
CA GLY A 274 34.19 -14.21 2.95
C GLY A 274 34.65 -12.80 3.30
N ALA A 275 33.76 -11.80 3.24
CA ALA A 275 34.08 -10.42 3.61
C ALA A 275 34.30 -10.23 5.13
N ALA A 276 33.64 -11.03 5.98
CA ALA A 276 33.82 -10.99 7.43
C ALA A 276 35.10 -11.72 7.91
N GLY A 277 35.68 -12.60 7.08
CA GLY A 277 36.83 -13.44 7.45
C GLY A 277 38.21 -12.78 7.29
N ASN A 278 38.30 -11.62 6.63
CA ASN A 278 39.59 -10.98 6.31
C ASN A 278 39.93 -9.75 7.18
N ALA A 279 39.11 -9.42 8.18
CA ALA A 279 39.36 -8.26 9.05
C ALA A 279 40.24 -8.55 10.28
N THR A 280 40.71 -9.79 10.47
CA THR A 280 41.52 -10.19 11.64
C THR A 280 42.80 -10.91 11.24
N ALA A 281 43.72 -10.25 10.54
CA ALA A 281 45.10 -10.74 10.38
C ALA A 281 46.09 -9.67 9.87
N VAL A 282 46.18 -8.49 10.50
CA VAL A 282 47.38 -7.65 10.36
C VAL A 282 47.76 -7.06 11.73
N GLY A 283 48.13 -7.95 12.65
CA GLY A 283 48.79 -7.60 13.91
C GLY A 283 50.12 -8.32 13.99
N ALA A 284 51.14 -7.78 13.32
CA ALA A 284 52.50 -8.32 13.39
C ALA A 284 53.19 -7.82 14.68
N SER A 285 53.60 -8.78 15.50
CA SER A 285 54.32 -8.64 16.77
C SER A 285 55.83 -8.44 16.59
N ALA A 286 56.42 -7.64 17.50
CA ALA A 286 57.83 -7.62 17.98
C ALA A 286 58.93 -7.30 16.94
N GLY A 287 59.90 -6.41 17.15
CA GLY A 287 60.65 -6.09 18.36
C GLY A 287 62.06 -6.70 18.24
N GLY A 288 63.10 -5.89 17.97
CA GLY A 288 64.49 -6.37 17.94
C GLY A 288 65.53 -5.36 17.41
N HIS A 289 66.54 -5.10 18.25
CA HIS A 289 67.68 -4.17 18.16
C HIS A 289 68.48 -4.07 16.84
N GLY A 290 69.11 -2.89 16.62
CA GLY A 290 70.26 -2.75 15.72
C GLY A 290 70.83 -1.31 15.63
N GLN A 291 72.03 -1.15 16.17
CA GLN A 291 72.98 -0.01 16.13
C GLN A 291 73.17 0.65 14.74
N TYR A 292 73.61 1.92 14.68
CA TYR A 292 74.54 2.61 13.74
C TYR A 292 74.18 4.12 13.72
N GLY A 293 75.03 5.13 13.93
CA GLY A 293 76.48 5.23 13.82
C GLY A 293 76.87 6.16 12.65
N GLY A 294 76.94 7.48 12.88
CA GLY A 294 77.73 8.48 12.13
C GLY A 294 77.28 8.86 10.71
N ARG A 295 76.96 10.14 10.48
CA ARG A 295 77.85 11.26 10.15
C ARG A 295 77.04 12.55 10.16
#